data_AF-A0A1E3QQI8-F1
#
_entry.id   AF-A0A1E3QQI8-F1
#
_cell.length_a   1.000
_cell.length_b   1.000
_cell.length_c   1.000
_cell.angle_alpha   90.00
_cell.angle_beta   90.00
_cell.angle_gamma   90.00
#
_symmetry.space_group_name_H-M   'P 1'
#
loop_
_entity.id
_entity.type
_entity.pdbx_description
1 polymer ?
#
loop_
_entity_poly.entity_id
_entity_poly.type
_entity_poly.pdbx_seq_one_letter_code
_entity_poly.pdbx_strand_id
1 'polypeptide(L)'
;MSPSGGALVGVLGAGISGLSFAYFLHKLRPDVSITIFENTDRVGGWINSTKYAIGLEFEPLTVLEKGPRTLRGVSDGSILIVDTLTELNKANLVLSMSKDSPANRKYLLCGEALVQVPSSFSSFVKFIMSPLGAKLPLSVLMEPFRKPPKEATRDESVRSFLTRRFGSHIVDNVVSAVYHGIYAGDVSKLSARSLMKGMLDFEAQHGSVLKGTLNKIQASKMEKKALKQAGKPASVLSDDLQNYQSTLAQGRNIPALKTILNRFPMVMVANGLETLPRLLAENLQASPRIEILRNQTVTAILPGQTISLTSLGEHYEFQHIRSTIPTYNLSRLLPLKSVIQQNLAKVEYVSIFLANVYLPRKDILKHTRGFGYLVPNSSQNNENLLGIIFDSEVEKGMQSTFTRENTTSSTECYKIPEGRGNLKRAVDTAEPLEYTKLTIMMGGHFFNKHGIPSDSINLAAAKNVLLRHLNLDVSQYRLVDLSKGETAAGDNVIYIDYKLHRNCLPQFNVGYADNKEGMEAILNDEFKGQLSVGGMAFGDGAGVPDCVMNGFRGAWGMK
;
A
#
# COMPACT_ATOMS: atom_id res chain seq x y z
N MET A 1 17.74 18.09 -30.56
CA MET A 1 17.58 17.28 -31.79
C MET A 1 16.85 16.01 -31.39
N SER A 2 15.56 15.92 -31.71
CA SER A 2 14.70 14.77 -31.35
C SER A 2 15.14 13.53 -32.15
N PRO A 3 15.34 12.37 -31.52
CA PRO A 3 15.64 11.14 -32.25
C PRO A 3 14.45 10.81 -33.16
N SER A 4 14.76 10.56 -34.42
CA SER A 4 13.82 10.23 -35.50
C SER A 4 12.80 9.14 -35.14
N GLY A 5 11.50 9.46 -35.26
CA GLY A 5 10.43 8.53 -35.67
C GLY A 5 9.59 7.81 -34.60
N GLY A 6 9.91 7.91 -33.31
CA GLY A 6 9.14 7.25 -32.24
C GLY A 6 8.04 8.13 -31.64
N ALA A 7 6.95 7.53 -31.15
CA ALA A 7 5.94 8.27 -30.38
C ALA A 7 6.52 8.79 -29.05
N LEU A 8 6.10 9.98 -28.65
CA LEU A 8 6.47 10.70 -27.44
C LEU A 8 5.34 10.60 -26.42
N VAL A 9 5.69 10.11 -25.22
CA VAL A 9 4.76 9.97 -24.09
C VAL A 9 5.23 10.79 -22.91
N GLY A 10 4.39 11.71 -22.44
CA GLY A 10 4.61 12.44 -21.19
C GLY A 10 4.04 11.66 -20.01
N VAL A 11 4.74 11.64 -18.88
CA VAL A 11 4.23 11.03 -17.63
C VAL A 11 4.28 12.07 -16.52
N LEU A 12 3.15 12.31 -15.85
CA LEU A 12 3.09 13.22 -14.71
C LEU A 12 3.25 12.45 -13.40
N GLY A 13 4.29 12.82 -12.64
CA GLY A 13 4.65 12.27 -11.34
C GLY A 13 5.60 11.07 -11.45
N ALA A 14 6.74 11.16 -10.76
CA ALA A 14 7.68 10.05 -10.60
C ALA A 14 7.42 9.24 -9.32
N GLY A 15 6.16 9.15 -8.90
CA GLY A 15 5.71 8.17 -7.89
C GLY A 15 5.76 6.74 -8.44
N ILE A 16 5.48 5.75 -7.59
CA ILE A 16 5.54 4.34 -8.01
C ILE A 16 4.65 4.05 -9.23
N SER A 17 3.47 4.67 -9.34
CA SER A 17 2.59 4.48 -10.49
C SER A 17 3.17 4.99 -11.80
N GLY A 18 3.74 6.20 -11.81
CA GLY A 18 4.36 6.77 -13.01
C GLY A 18 5.61 5.99 -13.43
N LEU A 19 6.45 5.62 -12.46
CA LEU A 19 7.65 4.80 -12.70
C LEU A 19 7.30 3.41 -13.21
N SER A 20 6.31 2.74 -12.62
CA SER A 20 5.87 1.42 -13.09
C SER A 20 5.25 1.49 -14.48
N PHE A 21 4.41 2.49 -14.76
CA PHE A 21 3.87 2.70 -16.10
C PHE A 21 4.99 2.89 -17.13
N ALA A 22 5.94 3.80 -16.86
CA ALA A 22 7.07 4.05 -17.76
C ALA A 22 7.95 2.80 -17.96
N TYR A 23 8.22 2.06 -16.88
CA TYR A 23 9.01 0.81 -16.92
C TYR A 23 8.35 -0.24 -17.80
N PHE A 24 7.05 -0.51 -17.60
CA PHE A 24 6.35 -1.50 -18.41
C PHE A 24 6.15 -1.03 -19.85
N LEU A 25 5.83 0.25 -20.08
CA LEU A 25 5.65 0.79 -21.42
C LEU A 25 6.95 0.72 -22.22
N HIS A 26 8.09 1.12 -21.62
CA HIS A 26 9.38 1.05 -22.29
C HIS A 26 9.74 -0.37 -22.73
N LYS A 27 9.37 -1.38 -21.94
CA LYS A 27 9.58 -2.79 -22.31
C LYS A 27 8.63 -3.29 -23.39
N LEU A 28 7.38 -2.88 -23.34
CA LEU A 28 6.37 -3.27 -24.33
C LEU A 28 6.57 -2.53 -25.67
N ARG A 29 7.06 -1.30 -25.62
CA ARG A 29 7.26 -0.39 -26.75
C ARG A 29 8.63 0.31 -26.68
N PRO A 30 9.73 -0.39 -27.00
CA PRO A 30 11.08 0.19 -26.99
C PRO A 30 11.29 1.32 -27.99
N ASP A 31 10.36 1.48 -28.95
CA ASP A 31 10.33 2.56 -29.93
C ASP A 31 9.80 3.89 -29.37
N VAL A 32 9.09 3.86 -28.24
CA VAL A 32 8.51 5.05 -27.60
C VAL A 32 9.55 5.78 -26.75
N SER A 33 9.56 7.11 -26.84
CA SER A 33 10.35 7.96 -25.92
C SER A 33 9.45 8.53 -24.83
N ILE A 34 9.94 8.53 -23.59
CA ILE A 34 9.15 8.85 -22.40
C ILE A 34 9.82 9.99 -21.63
N THR A 35 9.08 11.05 -21.32
CA THR A 35 9.53 12.12 -20.43
C THR A 35 8.66 12.13 -19.18
N ILE A 36 9.28 11.92 -18.01
CA ILE A 36 8.61 11.92 -16.72
C ILE A 36 8.85 13.26 -16.04
N PHE A 37 7.77 13.95 -15.66
CA PHE A 37 7.79 15.23 -14.96
C PHE A 37 7.52 15.01 -13.47
N GLU A 38 8.49 15.35 -12.63
CA GLU A 38 8.41 15.28 -11.17
C GLU A 38 8.61 16.66 -10.55
N ASN A 39 7.64 17.08 -9.74
CA ASN A 39 7.63 18.41 -9.13
C ASN A 39 8.69 18.55 -8.02
N THR A 40 9.06 17.45 -7.37
CA THR A 40 10.06 17.44 -6.29
C THR A 40 11.47 17.11 -6.80
N ASP A 41 12.45 17.17 -5.91
CA ASP A 41 13.85 16.83 -6.16
C ASP A 41 14.12 15.32 -6.15
N ARG A 42 13.09 14.50 -5.88
CA ARG A 42 13.21 13.05 -5.71
C ARG A 42 12.08 12.28 -6.37
N VAL A 43 12.36 11.01 -6.69
CA VAL A 43 11.37 10.05 -7.16
C VAL A 43 10.75 9.28 -5.99
N GLY A 44 9.68 8.53 -6.25
CA GLY A 44 9.05 7.59 -5.30
C GLY A 44 7.75 8.10 -4.66
N GLY A 45 7.46 9.40 -4.73
CA GLY A 45 6.24 9.98 -4.17
C GLY A 45 6.12 9.69 -2.67
N TRP A 46 4.99 9.13 -2.23
CA TRP A 46 4.75 8.76 -0.83
C TRP A 46 5.64 7.63 -0.31
N ILE A 47 6.30 6.86 -1.20
CA ILE A 47 7.31 5.88 -0.78
C ILE A 47 8.61 6.64 -0.50
N ASN A 48 8.97 6.77 0.78
CA ASN A 48 10.14 7.52 1.24
C ASN A 48 10.71 6.85 2.49
N SER A 49 12.00 6.52 2.45
CA SER A 49 12.73 5.80 3.48
C SER A 49 13.97 6.61 3.87
N THR A 50 13.95 7.25 5.03
CA THR A 50 15.10 8.04 5.52
C THR A 50 16.09 7.13 6.26
N LYS A 51 17.39 7.31 6.02
CA LYS A 51 18.44 6.53 6.68
C LYS A 51 19.21 7.43 7.64
N TYR A 52 19.33 7.01 8.90
CA TYR A 52 20.00 7.76 9.94
C TYR A 52 21.17 6.97 10.53
N ALA A 53 22.31 7.64 10.72
CA ALA A 53 23.44 7.14 11.49
C ALA A 53 23.18 7.41 12.99
N ILE A 54 22.17 6.73 13.54
CA ILE A 54 21.71 6.89 14.93
C ILE A 54 21.66 5.53 15.62
N GLY A 55 21.85 5.55 16.94
CA GLY A 55 21.84 4.35 17.76
C GLY A 55 23.26 3.84 18.02
N LEU A 56 23.63 2.73 17.40
CA LEU A 56 24.80 1.92 17.77
C LEU A 56 25.98 2.22 16.83
N GLU A 57 27.16 2.53 17.40
CA GLU A 57 28.35 3.06 16.70
C GLU A 57 28.92 2.19 15.55
N PHE A 58 28.54 0.91 15.48
CA PHE A 58 29.03 -0.05 14.47
C PHE A 58 27.92 -0.74 13.66
N GLU A 59 26.71 -0.18 13.65
CA GLU A 59 25.53 -0.80 13.03
C GLU A 59 25.13 -0.16 11.69
N PRO A 60 24.39 -0.90 10.82
CA PRO A 60 23.86 -0.32 9.60
C PRO A 60 22.88 0.82 9.90
N LEU A 61 22.79 1.78 8.98
CA LEU A 61 21.91 2.94 9.13
C LEU A 61 20.48 2.54 9.51
N THR A 62 19.93 3.22 10.50
CA THR A 62 18.54 3.05 10.93
C THR A 62 17.62 3.60 9.86
N VAL A 63 16.82 2.74 9.24
CA VAL A 63 15.83 3.11 8.22
C VAL A 63 14.52 3.48 8.90
N LEU A 64 14.01 4.70 8.69
CA LEU A 64 12.70 5.17 9.13
C LEU A 64 11.81 5.41 7.91
N GLU A 65 10.70 4.68 7.83
CA GLU A 65 9.75 4.81 6.72
C GLU A 65 8.83 6.02 6.93
N LYS A 66 8.68 6.84 5.89
CA LYS A 66 7.82 8.03 5.84
C LYS A 66 6.54 7.80 5.06
N GLY A 67 6.13 6.54 4.91
CA GLY A 67 4.95 6.14 4.16
C GLY A 67 4.72 4.63 4.21
N PRO A 68 4.45 3.97 3.08
CA PRO A 68 4.32 2.52 3.03
C PRO A 68 5.65 1.82 3.31
N ARG A 69 5.60 0.65 3.96
CA ARG A 69 6.80 -0.11 4.38
C ARG A 69 6.78 -1.59 4.06
N THR A 70 5.60 -2.18 3.98
CA THR A 70 5.40 -3.61 3.74
C THR A 70 4.40 -3.83 2.63
N LEU A 71 4.57 -4.91 1.89
CA LEU A 71 3.69 -5.37 0.83
C LEU A 71 2.96 -6.65 1.28
N ARG A 72 1.76 -6.88 0.75
CA ARG A 72 1.04 -8.15 0.96
C ARG A 72 1.73 -9.24 0.13
N GLY A 73 2.03 -10.41 0.69
CA GLY A 73 2.60 -11.50 -0.12
C GLY A 73 1.62 -12.06 -1.17
N VAL A 74 0.32 -11.99 -0.87
CA VAL A 74 -0.77 -12.55 -1.69
C VAL A 74 -1.43 -11.49 -2.59
N SER A 75 -0.67 -10.83 -3.47
CA SER A 75 -1.27 -9.95 -4.49
C SER A 75 -0.49 -9.94 -5.80
N ASP A 76 -1.20 -9.81 -6.91
CA ASP A 76 -0.63 -9.79 -8.26
C ASP A 76 0.39 -8.65 -8.42
N GLY A 77 0.12 -7.48 -7.84
CA GLY A 77 1.09 -6.37 -7.84
C GLY A 77 2.37 -6.69 -7.08
N SER A 78 2.31 -7.43 -5.96
CA SER A 78 3.52 -7.88 -5.26
C SER A 78 4.30 -8.90 -6.08
N ILE A 79 3.62 -9.74 -6.86
CA ILE A 79 4.26 -10.67 -7.79
C ILE A 79 5.02 -9.89 -8.86
N LEU A 80 4.40 -8.87 -9.47
CA LEU A 80 5.06 -7.97 -10.43
C LEU A 80 6.26 -7.25 -9.81
N ILE A 81 6.12 -6.71 -8.59
CA ILE A 81 7.21 -6.04 -7.88
C ILE A 81 8.39 -6.98 -7.66
N VAL A 82 8.13 -8.18 -7.14
CA VAL A 82 9.18 -9.16 -6.83
C VAL A 82 9.85 -9.67 -8.11
N ASP A 83 9.08 -9.98 -9.15
CA ASP A 83 9.64 -10.37 -10.46
C ASP A 83 10.48 -9.25 -11.08
N THR A 84 10.01 -8.00 -11.01
CA THR A 84 10.76 -6.83 -11.48
C THR A 84 12.08 -6.67 -10.72
N LEU A 85 12.08 -6.82 -9.39
CA LEU A 85 13.32 -6.77 -8.60
C LEU A 85 14.26 -7.92 -8.97
N THR A 86 13.73 -9.12 -9.23
CA THR A 86 14.54 -10.25 -9.72
C THR A 86 15.18 -9.94 -11.07
N GLU A 87 14.40 -9.40 -12.01
CA GLU A 87 14.89 -9.01 -13.33
C GLU A 87 15.99 -7.95 -13.29
N LEU A 88 15.91 -7.01 -12.35
CA LEU A 88 16.95 -6.02 -12.09
C LEU A 88 18.17 -6.60 -11.34
N ASN A 89 18.24 -7.92 -11.16
CA ASN A 89 19.26 -8.63 -10.41
C ASN A 89 19.33 -8.21 -8.92
N LYS A 90 18.17 -7.88 -8.33
CA LYS A 90 17.98 -7.42 -6.93
C LYS A 90 17.06 -8.33 -6.12
N ALA A 91 16.91 -9.60 -6.51
CA ALA A 91 16.14 -10.60 -5.75
C ALA A 91 16.59 -10.73 -4.28
N ASN A 92 17.88 -10.48 -4.00
CA ASN A 92 18.44 -10.51 -2.66
C ASN A 92 17.91 -9.41 -1.72
N LEU A 93 17.22 -8.39 -2.26
CA LEU A 93 16.56 -7.35 -1.46
C LEU A 93 15.17 -7.77 -0.98
N VAL A 94 14.62 -8.88 -1.48
CA VAL A 94 13.25 -9.31 -1.17
C VAL A 94 13.23 -10.13 0.11
N LEU A 95 12.62 -9.56 1.14
CA LEU A 95 12.44 -10.18 2.44
C LEU A 95 10.99 -10.58 2.66
N SER A 96 10.75 -11.67 3.38
CA SER A 96 9.40 -12.16 3.68
C SER A 96 9.26 -12.56 5.14
N MET A 97 8.04 -12.50 5.65
CA MET A 97 7.72 -12.93 7.01
C MET A 97 7.02 -14.29 6.99
N SER A 98 7.44 -15.23 7.83
CA SER A 98 6.73 -16.50 8.01
C SER A 98 5.33 -16.29 8.62
N LYS A 99 4.35 -17.14 8.26
CA LYS A 99 3.00 -17.12 8.84
C LYS A 99 2.99 -17.30 10.36
N ASP A 100 3.93 -18.11 10.85
CA ASP A 100 4.04 -18.50 12.26
C ASP A 100 4.88 -17.52 13.08
N SER A 101 5.44 -16.48 12.44
CA SER A 101 6.19 -15.44 13.15
C SER A 101 5.31 -14.73 14.18
N PRO A 102 5.77 -14.53 15.44
CA PRO A 102 5.08 -13.68 16.41
C PRO A 102 4.81 -12.28 15.87
N ALA A 103 5.69 -11.74 15.03
CA ALA A 103 5.54 -10.44 14.37
C ALA A 103 4.35 -10.36 13.39
N ASN A 104 3.72 -11.48 13.02
CA ASN A 104 2.53 -11.49 12.17
C ASN A 104 1.21 -11.26 12.97
N ARG A 105 1.27 -11.31 14.31
CA ARG A 105 0.10 -11.08 15.18
C ARG A 105 -0.38 -9.65 15.05
N LYS A 106 -1.70 -9.44 14.90
CA LYS A 106 -2.31 -8.12 14.77
C LYS A 106 -3.27 -7.93 15.93
N TYR A 107 -3.36 -6.70 16.43
CA TYR A 107 -4.15 -6.39 17.62
C TYR A 107 -5.15 -5.26 17.34
N LEU A 108 -6.17 -5.20 18.17
CA LEU A 108 -7.12 -4.09 18.25
C LEU A 108 -7.09 -3.54 19.68
N LEU A 109 -7.17 -2.22 19.80
CA LEU A 109 -7.34 -1.58 21.11
C LEU A 109 -8.73 -1.90 21.66
N CYS A 110 -8.81 -2.24 22.94
CA CYS A 110 -10.04 -2.48 23.68
C CYS A 110 -9.89 -1.94 25.10
N GLY A 111 -10.43 -0.75 25.36
CA GLY A 111 -10.09 -0.01 26.58
C GLY A 111 -8.60 0.33 26.56
N GLU A 112 -7.87 -0.06 27.60
CA GLU A 112 -6.40 0.11 27.69
C GLU A 112 -5.63 -1.16 27.28
N ALA A 113 -6.32 -2.23 26.89
CA ALA A 113 -5.71 -3.52 26.55
C ALA A 113 -5.67 -3.77 25.03
N LEU A 114 -4.73 -4.60 24.60
CA LEU A 114 -4.60 -5.05 23.22
C LEU A 114 -5.17 -6.46 23.06
N VAL A 115 -6.19 -6.59 22.20
CA VAL A 115 -6.84 -7.88 21.90
C VAL A 115 -6.35 -8.39 20.55
N GLN A 116 -5.81 -9.60 20.52
CA GLN A 116 -5.29 -10.20 19.29
C GLN A 116 -6.44 -10.54 18.33
N VAL A 117 -6.32 -10.09 17.07
CA VAL A 117 -7.18 -10.51 15.97
C VAL A 117 -6.92 -12.00 15.65
N PRO A 118 -7.95 -12.82 15.44
CA PRO A 118 -7.79 -14.25 15.22
C PRO A 118 -6.88 -14.60 14.04
N SER A 119 -5.89 -15.44 14.28
CA SER A 119 -5.03 -16.06 13.27
C SER A 119 -5.00 -17.60 13.37
N SER A 120 -5.70 -18.15 14.35
CA SER A 120 -5.79 -19.57 14.67
C SER A 120 -7.11 -19.84 15.40
N PHE A 121 -7.49 -21.11 15.56
CA PHE A 121 -8.68 -21.46 16.34
C PHE A 121 -8.57 -21.00 17.81
N SER A 122 -7.40 -21.16 18.44
CA SER A 122 -7.18 -20.73 19.83
C SER A 122 -7.30 -19.22 20.03
N SER A 123 -6.76 -18.43 19.09
CA SER A 123 -6.91 -16.96 19.12
C SER A 123 -8.34 -16.52 18.78
N PHE A 124 -9.05 -17.27 17.94
CA PHE A 124 -10.48 -17.04 17.68
C PHE A 124 -11.33 -17.17 18.94
N VAL A 125 -11.16 -18.24 19.72
CA VAL A 125 -11.88 -18.42 20.99
C VAL A 125 -11.59 -17.26 21.96
N LYS A 126 -10.32 -16.89 22.13
CA LYS A 126 -9.95 -15.73 22.97
C LYS A 126 -10.60 -14.43 22.49
N PHE A 127 -10.64 -14.22 21.18
CA PHE A 127 -11.23 -13.02 20.59
C PHE A 127 -12.74 -12.94 20.82
N ILE A 128 -13.49 -14.02 20.61
CA ILE A 128 -14.94 -14.01 20.83
C ILE A 128 -15.33 -13.94 22.31
N MET A 129 -14.41 -14.29 23.22
CA MET A 129 -14.58 -14.07 24.66
C MET A 129 -14.26 -12.63 25.08
N SER A 130 -13.67 -11.80 24.20
CA SER A 130 -13.39 -10.40 24.47
C SER A 130 -14.60 -9.49 24.15
N PRO A 131 -14.65 -8.26 24.72
CA PRO A 131 -15.70 -7.30 24.38
C PRO A 131 -15.78 -6.98 22.88
N LEU A 132 -14.65 -7.01 22.17
CA LEU A 132 -14.64 -6.73 20.73
C LEU A 132 -15.37 -7.82 19.93
N GLY A 133 -15.18 -9.09 20.29
CA GLY A 133 -15.66 -10.25 19.54
C GLY A 133 -16.95 -10.88 20.04
N ALA A 134 -17.48 -10.49 21.21
CA ALA A 134 -18.59 -11.15 21.89
C ALA A 134 -19.83 -11.43 21.01
N LYS A 135 -20.20 -10.51 20.12
CA LYS A 135 -21.37 -10.66 19.24
C LYS A 135 -21.06 -11.27 17.88
N LEU A 136 -19.80 -11.55 17.57
CA LEU A 136 -19.36 -12.03 16.26
C LEU A 136 -20.00 -13.39 15.87
N PRO A 137 -19.97 -14.44 16.72
CA PRO A 137 -20.53 -15.74 16.35
C PRO A 137 -22.02 -15.68 16.03
N LEU A 138 -22.80 -15.01 16.87
CA LEU A 138 -24.25 -14.84 16.68
C LEU A 138 -24.54 -14.05 15.40
N SER A 139 -23.76 -12.99 15.14
CA SER A 139 -23.92 -12.15 13.95
C SER A 139 -23.69 -12.92 12.65
N VAL A 140 -22.64 -13.74 12.61
CA VAL A 140 -22.32 -14.58 11.45
C VAL A 140 -23.34 -15.70 11.27
N LEU A 141 -23.76 -16.37 12.35
CA LEU A 141 -24.76 -17.43 12.30
C LEU A 141 -26.12 -16.95 11.80
N MET A 142 -26.52 -15.74 12.18
CA MET A 142 -27.80 -15.14 11.80
C MET A 142 -27.80 -14.49 10.41
N GLU A 143 -26.63 -14.22 9.81
CA GLU A 143 -26.52 -13.52 8.51
C GLU A 143 -27.30 -14.19 7.36
N PRO A 144 -27.27 -15.53 7.18
CA PRO A 144 -28.01 -16.21 6.12
C PRO A 144 -29.54 -16.06 6.18
N PHE A 145 -30.08 -15.67 7.33
CA PHE A 145 -31.50 -15.48 7.56
C PHE A 145 -31.94 -14.02 7.38
N ARG A 146 -31.00 -13.09 7.18
CA ARG A 146 -31.31 -11.68 6.93
C ARG A 146 -31.66 -11.48 5.46
N LYS A 147 -32.83 -10.90 5.18
CA LYS A 147 -33.29 -10.66 3.80
C LYS A 147 -32.39 -9.66 3.06
N PRO A 148 -32.11 -9.86 1.76
CA PRO A 148 -31.48 -8.84 0.93
C PRO A 148 -32.38 -7.58 0.83
N PRO A 149 -31.86 -6.42 0.39
CA PRO A 149 -32.67 -5.23 0.22
C PRO A 149 -33.75 -5.46 -0.84
N LYS A 150 -34.92 -4.81 -0.67
CA LYS A 150 -36.06 -4.93 -1.61
C LYS A 150 -35.75 -4.29 -2.97
N GLU A 151 -34.93 -3.24 -2.96
CA GLU A 151 -34.45 -2.54 -4.14
C GLU A 151 -32.93 -2.67 -4.24
N ALA A 152 -32.43 -2.82 -5.46
CA ALA A 152 -30.99 -2.82 -5.70
C ALA A 152 -30.44 -1.40 -5.46
N THR A 153 -29.75 -1.20 -4.34
CA THR A 153 -29.00 0.04 -4.11
C THR A 153 -27.82 0.10 -5.09
N ARG A 154 -27.70 1.18 -5.87
CA ARG A 154 -26.59 1.39 -6.82
C ARG A 154 -25.22 1.37 -6.12
N ASP A 155 -25.16 1.95 -4.92
CA ASP A 155 -24.03 1.89 -3.99
C ASP A 155 -24.53 2.21 -2.56
N GLU A 156 -23.87 1.67 -1.54
CA GLU A 156 -24.11 1.98 -0.13
C GLU A 156 -22.79 2.04 0.65
N SER A 157 -22.79 2.62 1.85
CA SER A 157 -21.55 2.68 2.64
C SER A 157 -21.19 1.31 3.23
N VAL A 158 -19.89 1.10 3.48
CA VAL A 158 -19.37 -0.09 4.17
C VAL A 158 -20.12 -0.32 5.49
N ARG A 159 -20.38 0.75 6.25
CA ARG A 159 -21.16 0.68 7.49
C ARG A 159 -22.60 0.23 7.24
N SER A 160 -23.29 0.81 6.26
CA SER A 160 -24.68 0.46 5.93
C SER A 160 -24.79 -1.03 5.59
N PHE A 161 -23.97 -1.48 4.63
CA PHE A 161 -23.94 -2.87 4.17
C PHE A 161 -23.69 -3.84 5.33
N LEU A 162 -22.60 -3.63 6.09
CA LEU A 162 -22.21 -4.56 7.15
C LEU A 162 -23.09 -4.48 8.39
N THR A 163 -23.67 -3.32 8.70
CA THR A 163 -24.66 -3.24 9.80
C THR A 163 -25.89 -4.07 9.45
N ARG A 164 -26.39 -3.95 8.21
CA ARG A 164 -27.52 -4.72 7.72
C ARG A 164 -27.23 -6.23 7.67
N ARG A 165 -26.00 -6.66 7.35
CA ARG A 165 -25.60 -8.08 7.25
C ARG A 165 -25.12 -8.72 8.56
N PHE A 166 -24.28 -8.03 9.29
CA PHE A 166 -23.60 -8.57 10.48
C PHE A 166 -23.89 -7.76 11.75
N GLY A 167 -24.52 -6.59 11.67
CA GLY A 167 -24.84 -5.75 12.83
C GLY A 167 -23.73 -4.75 13.15
N SER A 168 -24.08 -3.65 13.82
CA SER A 168 -23.17 -2.53 14.07
C SER A 168 -21.95 -2.90 14.93
N HIS A 169 -22.09 -3.89 15.82
CA HIS A 169 -21.03 -4.30 16.74
C HIS A 169 -19.75 -4.73 16.01
N ILE A 170 -19.85 -5.54 14.94
CA ILE A 170 -18.66 -5.93 14.17
C ILE A 170 -18.05 -4.73 13.45
N VAL A 171 -18.91 -3.80 13.01
CA VAL A 171 -18.48 -2.62 12.26
C VAL A 171 -17.67 -1.70 13.17
N ASP A 172 -18.21 -1.40 14.36
CA ASP A 172 -17.58 -0.50 15.31
C ASP A 172 -16.32 -1.09 15.94
N ASN A 173 -16.31 -2.39 16.24
CA ASN A 173 -15.21 -3.04 16.97
C ASN A 173 -14.08 -3.56 16.09
N VAL A 174 -14.33 -3.85 14.81
CA VAL A 174 -13.36 -4.55 13.96
C VAL A 174 -13.20 -3.86 12.62
N VAL A 175 -14.30 -3.67 11.90
CA VAL A 175 -14.23 -3.19 10.51
C VAL A 175 -13.71 -1.76 10.47
N SER A 176 -14.17 -0.88 11.36
CA SER A 176 -13.69 0.50 11.47
C SER A 176 -12.17 0.56 11.55
N ALA A 177 -11.58 -0.21 12.48
CA ALA A 177 -10.13 -0.31 12.66
C ALA A 177 -9.41 -0.80 11.40
N VAL A 178 -9.92 -1.83 10.71
CA VAL A 178 -9.33 -2.34 9.46
C VAL A 178 -9.29 -1.25 8.39
N TYR A 179 -10.38 -0.50 8.22
CA TYR A 179 -10.45 0.58 7.24
C TYR A 179 -9.68 1.84 7.65
N HIS A 180 -9.50 2.10 8.94
CA HIS A 180 -8.51 3.06 9.43
C HIS A 180 -7.09 2.66 9.00
N GLY A 181 -6.73 1.37 9.14
CA GLY A 181 -5.41 0.86 8.79
C GLY A 181 -5.10 0.83 7.29
N ILE A 182 -6.11 0.72 6.42
CA ILE A 182 -5.91 0.63 4.96
C ILE A 182 -6.13 1.98 4.26
N TYR A 183 -7.21 2.69 4.60
CA TYR A 183 -7.65 3.90 3.90
C TYR A 183 -7.60 5.16 4.76
N ALA A 184 -7.30 5.01 6.06
CA ALA A 184 -7.48 6.06 7.06
C ALA A 184 -8.87 6.71 7.01
N GLY A 185 -9.88 5.93 6.59
CA GLY A 185 -11.18 6.44 6.15
C GLY A 185 -12.34 6.07 7.08
N ASP A 186 -13.45 6.80 6.95
CA ASP A 186 -14.67 6.55 7.71
C ASP A 186 -15.55 5.52 7.01
N VAL A 187 -15.77 4.35 7.64
CA VAL A 187 -16.64 3.29 7.10
C VAL A 187 -18.09 3.74 6.84
N SER A 188 -18.52 4.86 7.43
CA SER A 188 -19.84 5.45 7.18
C SER A 188 -19.92 6.19 5.84
N LYS A 189 -18.77 6.57 5.26
CA LYS A 189 -18.67 7.26 3.97
C LYS A 189 -18.11 6.37 2.86
N LEU A 190 -17.21 5.45 3.18
CA LEU A 190 -16.57 4.57 2.21
C LEU A 190 -17.58 3.68 1.49
N SER A 191 -17.41 3.51 0.17
CA SER A 191 -18.27 2.73 -0.72
C SER A 191 -18.06 1.23 -0.52
N ALA A 192 -19.15 0.50 -0.27
CA ALA A 192 -19.14 -0.96 -0.28
C ALA A 192 -18.91 -1.49 -1.70
N ARG A 193 -19.43 -0.82 -2.75
CA ARG A 193 -19.19 -1.25 -4.15
C ARG A 193 -17.72 -1.18 -4.51
N SER A 194 -17.00 -0.13 -4.11
CA SER A 194 -15.58 0.02 -4.39
C SER A 194 -14.71 -0.93 -3.57
N LEU A 195 -15.06 -1.18 -2.29
CA LEU A 195 -14.14 -1.82 -1.34
C LEU A 195 -14.53 -3.25 -0.95
N MET A 196 -15.79 -3.63 -1.19
CA MET A 196 -16.38 -4.90 -0.75
C MET A 196 -17.07 -5.64 -1.90
N LYS A 197 -16.69 -5.36 -3.16
CA LYS A 197 -17.30 -5.93 -4.36
C LYS A 197 -17.54 -7.44 -4.25
N GLY A 198 -16.55 -8.21 -3.84
CA GLY A 198 -16.69 -9.67 -3.70
C GLY A 198 -17.76 -10.11 -2.69
N MET A 199 -17.99 -9.35 -1.61
CA MET A 199 -19.08 -9.65 -0.67
C MET A 199 -20.44 -9.25 -1.22
N LEU A 200 -20.52 -8.12 -1.94
CA LEU A 200 -21.75 -7.71 -2.63
C LEU A 200 -22.14 -8.71 -3.73
N ASP A 201 -21.16 -9.21 -4.49
CA ASP A 201 -21.38 -10.25 -5.50
C ASP A 201 -21.97 -11.52 -4.85
N PHE A 202 -21.49 -11.91 -3.65
CA PHE A 202 -22.07 -13.03 -2.92
C PHE A 202 -23.48 -12.77 -2.38
N GLU A 203 -23.75 -11.56 -1.86
CA GLU A 203 -25.11 -11.19 -1.47
C GLU A 203 -26.05 -11.25 -2.68
N ALA A 204 -25.65 -10.68 -3.82
CA ALA A 204 -26.47 -10.63 -5.03
C ALA A 204 -26.75 -12.03 -5.60
N GLN A 205 -25.73 -12.90 -5.65
CA GLN A 205 -25.85 -14.23 -6.27
C GLN A 205 -26.47 -15.27 -5.34
N HIS A 206 -26.29 -15.16 -4.03
CA HIS A 206 -26.67 -16.20 -3.07
C HIS A 206 -27.63 -15.72 -1.96
N GLY A 207 -28.02 -14.45 -1.96
CA GLY A 207 -28.83 -13.81 -0.92
C GLY A 207 -28.13 -13.66 0.43
N SER A 208 -26.86 -14.10 0.55
CA SER A 208 -26.08 -14.14 1.79
C SER A 208 -24.59 -14.21 1.48
N VAL A 209 -23.81 -13.42 2.21
CA VAL A 209 -22.34 -13.40 2.12
C VAL A 209 -21.76 -14.74 2.61
N LEU A 210 -22.33 -15.30 3.69
CA LEU A 210 -21.86 -16.57 4.23
C LEU A 210 -22.14 -17.73 3.26
N LYS A 211 -23.35 -17.81 2.68
CA LYS A 211 -23.68 -18.83 1.66
C LYS A 211 -22.74 -18.75 0.46
N GLY A 212 -22.50 -17.55 -0.08
CA GLY A 212 -21.56 -17.39 -1.20
C GLY A 212 -20.13 -17.77 -0.85
N THR A 213 -19.68 -17.46 0.37
CA THR A 213 -18.37 -17.89 0.87
C THR A 213 -18.27 -19.41 0.94
N LEU A 214 -19.27 -20.10 1.49
CA LEU A 214 -19.30 -21.57 1.58
C LEU A 214 -19.31 -22.22 0.19
N ASN A 215 -20.11 -21.69 -0.73
CA ASN A 215 -20.17 -22.16 -2.12
C ASN A 215 -18.81 -22.00 -2.82
N LYS A 216 -18.15 -20.85 -2.67
CA LYS A 216 -16.80 -20.63 -3.24
C LYS A 216 -15.77 -21.58 -2.65
N ILE A 217 -15.82 -21.86 -1.35
CA ILE A 217 -14.91 -22.83 -0.71
C ILE A 217 -15.15 -24.23 -1.30
N GLN A 218 -16.40 -24.66 -1.44
CA GLN A 218 -16.74 -25.95 -2.05
C GLN A 218 -16.28 -26.03 -3.50
N ALA A 219 -16.57 -25.01 -4.31
CA ALA A 219 -16.12 -24.92 -5.71
C ALA A 219 -14.59 -24.99 -5.83
N SER A 220 -13.85 -24.22 -5.02
CA SER A 220 -12.39 -24.23 -5.04
C SER A 220 -11.78 -25.57 -4.63
N LYS A 221 -12.43 -26.32 -3.73
CA LYS A 221 -12.01 -27.68 -3.36
C LYS A 221 -12.21 -28.65 -4.53
N MET A 222 -13.34 -28.56 -5.22
CA MET A 222 -13.62 -29.38 -6.41
C MET A 222 -12.65 -29.07 -7.55
N GLU A 223 -12.43 -27.78 -7.83
CA GLU A 223 -11.47 -27.33 -8.85
C GLU A 223 -10.05 -27.81 -8.55
N LYS A 224 -9.55 -27.65 -7.31
CA LYS A 224 -8.24 -28.17 -6.92
C LYS A 224 -8.13 -29.69 -7.08
N LYS A 225 -9.20 -30.43 -6.79
CA LYS A 225 -9.25 -31.88 -6.99
C LYS A 225 -9.16 -32.23 -8.48
N ALA A 226 -9.91 -31.52 -9.34
CA ALA A 226 -9.88 -31.70 -10.78
C ALA A 226 -8.51 -31.33 -11.39
N LEU A 227 -7.92 -30.20 -11.01
CA LEU A 227 -6.57 -29.79 -11.44
C LEU A 227 -5.50 -30.81 -11.05
N LYS A 228 -5.58 -31.34 -9.82
CA LYS A 228 -4.67 -32.39 -9.34
C LYS A 228 -4.82 -33.68 -10.16
N GLN A 229 -6.06 -34.07 -10.51
CA GLN A 229 -6.32 -35.24 -11.37
C GLN A 229 -5.83 -35.02 -12.82
N ALA A 230 -5.87 -33.79 -13.31
CA ALA A 230 -5.42 -33.43 -14.65
C ALA A 230 -3.91 -33.13 -14.74
N GLY A 231 -3.13 -33.28 -13.66
CA GLY A 231 -1.70 -32.94 -13.63
C GLY A 231 -1.39 -31.45 -13.85
N LYS A 232 -2.39 -30.56 -13.74
CA LYS A 232 -2.25 -29.12 -13.97
C LYS A 232 -1.87 -28.38 -12.68
N PRO A 233 -1.10 -27.28 -12.76
CA PRO A 233 -0.74 -26.49 -11.59
C PRO A 233 -1.99 -25.94 -10.88
N ALA A 234 -1.96 -25.96 -9.55
CA ALA A 234 -3.12 -25.68 -8.70
C ALA A 234 -3.56 -24.21 -8.62
N SER A 235 -2.84 -23.28 -9.26
CA SER A 235 -3.16 -21.85 -9.23
C SER A 235 -3.33 -21.30 -10.64
N VAL A 236 -4.56 -20.94 -10.97
CA VAL A 236 -4.85 -20.15 -12.16
C VAL A 236 -4.29 -18.74 -11.94
N LEU A 237 -3.55 -18.23 -12.92
CA LEU A 237 -3.10 -16.83 -12.96
C LEU A 237 -4.29 -15.95 -13.32
N SER A 238 -4.35 -14.72 -12.80
CA SER A 238 -5.28 -13.73 -13.32
C SER A 238 -4.92 -13.41 -14.77
N ASP A 239 -5.85 -12.85 -15.53
CA ASP A 239 -5.63 -12.47 -16.93
C ASP A 239 -4.44 -11.49 -17.04
N ASP A 240 -4.31 -10.55 -16.10
CA ASP A 240 -3.16 -9.65 -16.03
C ASP A 240 -1.83 -10.40 -15.86
N LEU A 241 -1.77 -11.39 -14.95
CA LEU A 241 -0.56 -12.18 -14.75
C LEU A 241 -0.26 -13.12 -15.93
N GLN A 242 -1.28 -13.59 -16.66
CA GLN A 242 -1.10 -14.35 -17.90
C GLN A 242 -0.51 -13.45 -19.00
N ASN A 243 -1.04 -12.24 -19.16
CA ASN A 243 -0.52 -11.23 -20.08
C ASN A 243 0.93 -10.84 -19.72
N TYR A 244 1.22 -10.63 -18.44
CA TYR A 244 2.57 -10.34 -17.96
C TYR A 244 3.55 -11.50 -18.24
N GLN A 245 3.18 -12.74 -17.87
CA GLN A 245 3.99 -13.94 -18.09
C GLN A 245 4.35 -14.16 -19.57
N SER A 246 3.39 -13.95 -20.47
CA SER A 246 3.56 -14.19 -21.91
C SER A 246 4.41 -13.13 -22.61
N THR A 247 4.58 -11.95 -22.02
CA THR A 247 5.22 -10.80 -22.69
C THR A 247 6.48 -10.31 -22.02
N LEU A 248 6.41 -9.97 -20.73
CA LEU A 248 7.50 -9.30 -20.02
C LEU A 248 8.35 -10.25 -19.17
N ALA A 249 7.82 -11.42 -18.83
CA ALA A 249 8.49 -12.42 -18.00
C ALA A 249 8.79 -13.73 -18.77
N GLN A 250 9.10 -13.63 -20.06
CA GLN A 250 9.51 -14.80 -20.85
C GLN A 250 10.78 -15.42 -20.25
N GLY A 251 10.73 -16.73 -19.97
CA GLY A 251 11.81 -17.45 -19.28
C GLY A 251 11.80 -17.34 -17.74
N ARG A 252 10.90 -16.55 -17.14
CA ARG A 252 10.66 -16.52 -15.69
C ARG A 252 9.33 -17.20 -15.36
N ASN A 253 9.26 -17.92 -14.23
CA ASN A 253 8.10 -18.75 -13.88
C ASN A 253 7.19 -18.01 -12.87
N ILE A 254 6.23 -17.23 -13.37
CA ILE A 254 5.28 -16.45 -12.56
C ILE A 254 4.34 -17.34 -11.72
N PRO A 255 3.80 -18.47 -12.23
CA PRO A 255 3.02 -19.40 -11.40
C PRO A 255 3.81 -19.91 -10.18
N ALA A 256 5.08 -20.23 -10.35
CA ALA A 256 5.92 -20.69 -9.26
C ALA A 256 6.22 -19.56 -8.26
N LEU A 257 6.49 -18.34 -8.73
CA LEU A 257 6.66 -17.17 -7.86
C LEU A 257 5.38 -16.89 -7.04
N LYS A 258 4.20 -16.93 -7.67
CA LYS A 258 2.90 -16.83 -6.98
C LYS A 258 2.78 -17.86 -5.87
N THR A 259 3.18 -19.11 -6.15
CA THR A 259 3.15 -20.20 -5.16
C THR A 259 4.09 -19.95 -3.98
N ILE A 260 5.28 -19.39 -4.22
CA ILE A 260 6.21 -18.99 -3.15
C ILE A 260 5.61 -17.88 -2.30
N LEU A 261 5.20 -16.77 -2.92
CA LEU A 261 4.73 -15.58 -2.20
C LEU A 261 3.44 -15.82 -1.42
N ASN A 262 2.56 -16.74 -1.88
CA ASN A 262 1.36 -17.15 -1.15
C ASN A 262 1.64 -17.83 0.22
N ARG A 263 2.88 -18.25 0.46
CA ARG A 263 3.31 -18.80 1.76
C ARG A 263 3.54 -17.71 2.79
N PHE A 264 3.78 -16.47 2.37
CA PHE A 264 4.15 -15.38 3.24
C PHE A 264 3.03 -14.35 3.36
N PRO A 265 2.58 -13.96 4.58
CA PRO A 265 1.63 -12.87 4.78
C PRO A 265 2.16 -11.52 4.27
N MET A 266 3.48 -11.33 4.31
CA MET A 266 4.11 -10.03 4.14
C MET A 266 5.45 -10.13 3.41
N VAL A 267 5.73 -9.12 2.60
CA VAL A 267 6.98 -8.92 1.88
C VAL A 267 7.51 -7.52 2.20
N MET A 268 8.83 -7.39 2.31
CA MET A 268 9.54 -6.13 2.53
C MET A 268 10.70 -6.02 1.55
N VAL A 269 11.08 -4.79 1.21
CA VAL A 269 12.29 -4.51 0.44
C VAL A 269 13.38 -4.05 1.41
N ALA A 270 14.52 -4.73 1.40
CA ALA A 270 15.66 -4.38 2.23
C ALA A 270 16.14 -2.95 1.95
N ASN A 271 16.68 -2.29 2.98
CA ASN A 271 17.10 -0.88 2.93
C ASN A 271 15.97 0.14 2.70
N GLY A 272 14.72 -0.25 2.98
CA GLY A 272 13.54 0.59 2.86
C GLY A 272 12.83 0.46 1.52
N LEU A 273 11.51 0.63 1.54
CA LEU A 273 10.65 0.45 0.38
C LEU A 273 10.95 1.45 -0.74
N GLU A 274 11.53 2.63 -0.43
CA GLU A 274 12.01 3.59 -1.43
C GLU A 274 13.07 2.99 -2.37
N THR A 275 13.70 1.88 -2.00
CA THR A 275 14.61 1.17 -2.89
C THR A 275 13.96 0.69 -4.17
N LEU A 276 12.67 0.34 -4.14
CA LEU A 276 11.93 -0.04 -5.34
C LEU A 276 11.82 1.09 -6.37
N PRO A 277 11.19 2.26 -6.08
CA PRO A 277 11.09 3.33 -7.07
C PRO A 277 12.45 3.89 -7.50
N ARG A 278 13.46 3.88 -6.63
CA ARG A 278 14.82 4.32 -7.01
C ARG A 278 15.44 3.41 -8.07
N LEU A 279 15.38 2.09 -7.87
CA LEU A 279 15.89 1.12 -8.84
C LEU A 279 15.15 1.18 -10.17
N LEU A 280 13.84 1.44 -10.15
CA LEU A 280 13.06 1.67 -11.37
C LEU A 280 13.54 2.93 -12.11
N ALA A 281 13.73 4.04 -11.39
CA ALA A 281 14.22 5.28 -11.99
C ALA A 281 15.64 5.11 -12.57
N GLU A 282 16.57 4.49 -11.83
CA GLU A 282 17.92 4.17 -12.28
C GLU A 282 17.91 3.31 -13.55
N ASN A 283 17.04 2.28 -13.60
CA ASN A 283 16.91 1.43 -14.77
C ASN A 283 16.34 2.19 -15.98
N LEU A 284 15.33 3.03 -15.77
CA LEU A 284 14.73 3.85 -16.82
C LEU A 284 15.75 4.83 -17.42
N GLN A 285 16.51 5.52 -16.57
CA GLN A 285 17.50 6.51 -16.99
C GLN A 285 18.72 5.91 -17.72
N ALA A 286 18.91 4.59 -17.65
CA ALA A 286 19.93 3.90 -18.47
C ALA A 286 19.57 3.89 -19.97
N SER A 287 18.31 4.16 -20.32
CA SER A 287 17.85 4.23 -21.70
C SER A 287 17.92 5.67 -22.24
N PRO A 288 18.51 5.91 -23.43
CA PRO A 288 18.57 7.24 -24.02
C PRO A 288 17.21 7.77 -24.49
N ARG A 289 16.16 6.93 -24.45
CA ARG A 289 14.78 7.30 -24.81
C ARG A 289 13.94 7.74 -23.62
N ILE A 290 14.49 7.70 -22.42
CA ILE A 290 13.75 8.02 -21.20
C ILE A 290 14.44 9.13 -20.45
N GLU A 291 13.67 10.16 -20.13
CA GLU A 291 14.12 11.30 -19.35
C GLU A 291 13.25 11.47 -18.11
N ILE A 292 13.88 11.75 -16.96
CA ILE A 292 13.18 12.06 -15.70
C ILE A 292 13.59 13.47 -15.27
N LEU A 293 12.68 14.42 -15.46
CA LEU A 293 12.84 15.83 -15.11
C LEU A 293 12.33 16.06 -13.69
N ARG A 294 13.24 16.40 -12.77
CA ARG A 294 12.96 16.71 -11.36
C ARG A 294 12.93 18.21 -11.13
N ASN A 295 12.25 18.65 -10.07
CA ASN A 295 11.94 20.07 -9.82
C ASN A 295 11.18 20.72 -11.00
N GLN A 296 10.38 19.93 -11.71
CA GLN A 296 9.73 20.32 -12.94
C GLN A 296 8.22 20.48 -12.70
N THR A 297 7.82 21.67 -12.26
CA THR A 297 6.41 21.97 -11.97
C THR A 297 5.63 22.15 -13.27
N VAL A 298 4.68 21.26 -13.53
CA VAL A 298 3.72 21.40 -14.63
C VAL A 298 2.62 22.36 -14.20
N THR A 299 2.26 23.30 -15.08
CA THR A 299 1.27 24.35 -14.79
C THR A 299 0.03 24.28 -15.67
N ALA A 300 0.11 23.66 -16.85
CA ALA A 300 -1.03 23.52 -17.76
C ALA A 300 -0.89 22.31 -18.68
N ILE A 301 -2.03 21.74 -19.06
CA ILE A 301 -2.19 20.70 -20.08
C ILE A 301 -3.34 21.14 -21.00
N LEU A 302 -3.08 21.21 -22.30
CA LEU A 302 -4.08 21.65 -23.28
C LEU A 302 -4.24 20.62 -24.40
N PRO A 303 -5.47 20.27 -24.79
CA PRO A 303 -5.72 19.40 -25.93
C PRO A 303 -5.33 20.10 -27.23
N GLY A 304 -4.92 19.33 -28.24
CA GLY A 304 -4.47 19.85 -29.52
C GLY A 304 -4.38 18.75 -30.59
N GLN A 305 -3.65 19.02 -31.68
CA GLN A 305 -3.31 17.97 -32.65
C GLN A 305 -2.42 16.91 -31.98
N THR A 306 -1.46 17.38 -31.19
CA THR A 306 -0.78 16.66 -30.11
C THR A 306 -1.19 17.32 -28.79
N ILE A 307 -1.07 16.57 -27.69
CA ILE A 307 -1.39 17.12 -26.37
C ILE A 307 -0.18 17.91 -25.87
N SER A 308 -0.43 19.14 -25.43
CA SER A 308 0.61 20.05 -24.98
C SER A 308 0.67 20.14 -23.46
N LEU A 309 1.88 20.33 -22.95
CA LEU A 309 2.19 20.46 -21.54
C LEU A 309 3.09 21.68 -21.34
N THR A 310 2.77 22.52 -20.35
CA THR A 310 3.62 23.66 -19.97
C THR A 310 4.28 23.42 -18.63
N SER A 311 5.60 23.64 -18.54
CA SER A 311 6.34 23.51 -17.30
C SER A 311 7.49 24.49 -17.24
N LEU A 312 7.57 25.26 -16.14
CA LEU A 312 8.58 26.32 -15.93
C LEU A 312 8.71 27.32 -17.10
N GLY A 313 7.62 27.57 -17.84
CA GLY A 313 7.60 28.46 -19.00
C GLY A 313 7.94 27.77 -20.33
N GLU A 314 8.43 26.53 -20.30
CA GLU A 314 8.72 25.73 -21.49
C GLU A 314 7.48 24.93 -21.94
N HIS A 315 7.36 24.75 -23.25
CA HIS A 315 6.26 24.02 -23.89
C HIS A 315 6.74 22.67 -24.44
N TYR A 316 6.00 21.61 -24.13
CA TYR A 316 6.26 20.24 -24.56
C TYR A 316 5.04 19.69 -25.31
N GLU A 317 5.29 18.91 -26.35
CA GLU A 317 4.26 18.29 -27.19
C GLU A 317 4.40 16.77 -27.15
N PHE A 318 3.29 16.06 -26.93
CA PHE A 318 3.27 14.60 -26.82
C PHE A 318 2.12 14.00 -27.64
N GLN A 319 2.28 12.74 -28.07
CA GLN A 319 1.14 11.99 -28.63
C GLN A 319 0.20 11.51 -27.52
N HIS A 320 0.73 11.28 -26.32
CA HIS A 320 -0.06 10.90 -25.16
C HIS A 320 0.56 11.41 -23.86
N ILE A 321 -0.26 11.80 -22.89
CA ILE A 321 0.16 12.08 -21.51
C ILE A 321 -0.54 11.09 -20.57
N ARG A 322 0.25 10.44 -19.73
CA ARG A 322 -0.22 9.63 -18.60
C ARG A 322 -0.10 10.44 -17.32
N SER A 323 -1.23 10.83 -16.73
CA SER A 323 -1.25 11.48 -15.43
C SER A 323 -1.31 10.47 -14.29
N THR A 324 -0.33 10.48 -13.38
CA THR A 324 -0.35 9.64 -12.15
C THR A 324 -0.33 10.46 -10.87
N ILE A 325 -0.45 11.79 -11.00
CA ILE A 325 -0.54 12.72 -9.88
C ILE A 325 -1.94 12.70 -9.24
N PRO A 326 -2.10 13.22 -8.00
CA PRO A 326 -3.42 13.32 -7.37
C PRO A 326 -4.44 14.10 -8.20
N THR A 327 -5.73 13.73 -8.12
CA THR A 327 -6.78 14.33 -8.96
C THR A 327 -6.95 15.82 -8.71
N TYR A 328 -6.76 16.27 -7.46
CA TYR A 328 -6.82 17.69 -7.11
C TYR A 328 -5.70 18.49 -7.79
N ASN A 329 -4.52 17.90 -8.01
CA ASN A 329 -3.47 18.55 -8.78
C ASN A 329 -3.80 18.53 -10.27
N LEU A 330 -4.19 17.36 -10.81
CA LEU A 330 -4.55 17.25 -12.23
C LEU A 330 -5.65 18.23 -12.61
N SER A 331 -6.71 18.36 -11.79
CA SER A 331 -7.82 19.29 -12.03
C SER A 331 -7.36 20.75 -12.21
N ARG A 332 -6.25 21.16 -11.59
CA ARG A 332 -5.72 22.53 -11.71
C ARG A 332 -4.91 22.75 -12.98
N LEU A 333 -4.47 21.67 -13.63
CA LEU A 333 -3.70 21.71 -14.87
C LEU A 333 -4.59 21.74 -16.11
N LEU A 334 -5.86 21.32 -15.99
CA LEU A 334 -6.79 21.23 -17.12
C LEU A 334 -7.52 22.57 -17.36
N PRO A 335 -8.05 22.81 -18.57
CA PRO A 335 -8.81 24.01 -18.88
C PRO A 335 -9.94 24.29 -17.87
N LEU A 336 -10.06 25.56 -17.46
CA LEU A 336 -11.07 25.97 -16.48
C LEU A 336 -12.49 25.65 -16.97
N LYS A 337 -13.33 25.19 -16.04
CA LYS A 337 -14.75 24.86 -16.24
C LYS A 337 -15.04 23.65 -17.13
N SER A 338 -14.04 22.86 -17.54
CA SER A 338 -14.33 21.59 -18.21
C SER A 338 -15.03 20.60 -17.27
N VAL A 339 -15.77 19.64 -17.82
CA VAL A 339 -16.56 18.70 -17.02
C VAL A 339 -15.62 17.79 -16.22
N ILE A 340 -14.52 17.35 -16.83
CA ILE A 340 -13.53 16.52 -16.14
C ILE A 340 -12.85 17.28 -15.00
N GLN A 341 -12.57 18.58 -15.16
CA GLN A 341 -11.94 19.40 -14.12
C GLN A 341 -12.78 19.40 -12.83
N GLN A 342 -14.09 19.59 -12.96
CA GLN A 342 -15.01 19.62 -11.83
C GLN A 342 -15.13 18.24 -11.16
N ASN A 343 -15.11 17.15 -11.92
CA ASN A 343 -15.22 15.80 -11.35
C ASN A 343 -13.95 15.36 -10.63
N LEU A 344 -12.77 15.65 -11.20
CA LEU A 344 -11.48 15.38 -10.56
C LEU A 344 -11.33 16.11 -9.22
N ALA A 345 -11.85 17.34 -9.12
CA ALA A 345 -11.80 18.15 -7.91
C ALA A 345 -12.70 17.63 -6.76
N LYS A 346 -13.69 16.77 -7.05
CA LYS A 346 -14.61 16.20 -6.05
C LYS A 346 -14.02 15.04 -5.24
N VAL A 347 -12.94 14.44 -5.71
CA VAL A 347 -12.32 13.31 -4.99
C VAL A 347 -11.74 13.83 -3.68
N GLU A 348 -12.31 13.36 -2.57
CA GLU A 348 -11.81 13.69 -1.24
C GLU A 348 -10.50 12.96 -0.95
N TYR A 349 -9.62 13.62 -0.20
CA TYR A 349 -8.39 13.04 0.32
C TYR A 349 -8.34 13.24 1.83
N VAL A 350 -7.60 12.38 2.51
CA VAL A 350 -7.29 12.54 3.95
C VAL A 350 -5.81 12.85 4.15
N SER A 351 -5.51 13.48 5.28
CA SER A 351 -4.14 13.77 5.72
C SER A 351 -3.76 12.91 6.91
N ILE A 352 -2.51 12.46 6.97
CA ILE A 352 -2.00 11.62 8.05
C ILE A 352 -0.78 12.29 8.68
N PHE A 353 -0.78 12.42 9.99
CA PHE A 353 0.44 12.71 10.75
C PHE A 353 1.11 11.38 11.12
N LEU A 354 2.34 11.19 10.66
CA LEU A 354 3.13 10.00 10.90
C LEU A 354 4.30 10.36 11.82
N ALA A 355 4.47 9.64 12.93
CA ALA A 355 5.63 9.79 13.81
C ALA A 355 6.36 8.45 13.96
N ASN A 356 7.63 8.42 13.57
CA ASN A 356 8.53 7.33 13.88
C ASN A 356 9.17 7.58 15.25
N VAL A 357 9.28 6.53 16.06
CA VAL A 357 9.92 6.55 17.37
C VAL A 357 10.94 5.42 17.39
N TYR A 358 12.19 5.73 17.74
CA TYR A 358 13.29 4.77 17.82
C TYR A 358 13.98 4.86 19.17
N LEU A 359 14.08 3.71 19.84
CA LEU A 359 14.79 3.54 21.11
C LEU A 359 15.90 2.50 20.89
N PRO A 360 17.18 2.92 20.87
CA PRO A 360 18.29 1.97 20.84
C PRO A 360 18.40 1.23 22.18
N ARG A 361 18.95 0.01 22.17
CA ARG A 361 19.29 -0.78 23.37
C ARG A 361 18.12 -1.07 24.32
N LYS A 362 16.88 -1.01 23.84
CA LYS A 362 15.68 -1.23 24.67
C LYS A 362 14.56 -1.89 23.89
N ASP A 363 14.05 -3.00 24.42
CA ASP A 363 12.88 -3.70 23.89
C ASP A 363 11.66 -3.55 24.81
N ILE A 364 10.80 -2.57 24.50
CA ILE A 364 9.56 -2.33 25.26
C ILE A 364 8.42 -3.27 24.82
N LEU A 365 8.59 -4.00 23.72
CA LEU A 365 7.57 -4.84 23.10
C LEU A 365 7.67 -6.32 23.50
N LYS A 366 8.59 -6.66 24.41
CA LYS A 366 8.86 -8.04 24.85
C LYS A 366 7.63 -8.82 25.32
N HIS A 367 6.60 -8.14 25.82
CA HIS A 367 5.34 -8.75 26.27
C HIS A 367 4.18 -8.62 25.27
N THR A 368 4.39 -7.96 24.12
CA THR A 368 3.36 -7.73 23.09
C THR A 368 3.97 -7.81 21.69
N ARG A 369 4.52 -8.98 21.36
CA ARG A 369 5.09 -9.28 20.03
C ARG A 369 4.00 -9.27 18.96
N GLY A 370 4.23 -8.58 17.84
CA GLY A 370 3.26 -8.46 16.77
C GLY A 370 3.62 -7.43 15.71
N PHE A 371 2.74 -7.30 14.72
CA PHE A 371 2.83 -6.28 13.68
C PHE A 371 2.50 -4.89 14.23
N GLY A 372 1.61 -4.84 15.22
CA GLY A 372 1.06 -3.60 15.76
C GLY A 372 -0.43 -3.72 16.04
N TYR A 373 -1.07 -2.58 16.26
CA TYR A 373 -2.48 -2.50 16.59
C TYR A 373 -3.20 -1.33 15.93
N LEU A 374 -4.51 -1.46 15.79
CA LEU A 374 -5.42 -0.43 15.26
C LEU A 374 -6.43 -0.02 16.33
N VAL A 375 -6.96 1.20 16.20
CA VAL A 375 -7.97 1.74 17.12
C VAL A 375 -9.36 1.65 16.47
N PRO A 376 -10.28 0.80 17.00
CA PRO A 376 -11.65 0.75 16.52
C PRO A 376 -12.47 1.94 17.02
N ASN A 377 -13.58 2.25 16.32
CA ASN A 377 -14.52 3.31 16.72
C ASN A 377 -15.12 3.12 18.11
N SER A 378 -15.17 1.89 18.62
CA SER A 378 -15.65 1.61 19.97
C SER A 378 -14.64 1.92 21.08
N SER A 379 -13.38 2.19 20.74
CA SER A 379 -12.37 2.61 21.71
C SER A 379 -12.35 4.13 21.85
N GLN A 380 -12.08 4.61 23.07
CA GLN A 380 -11.78 6.02 23.28
C GLN A 380 -10.53 6.41 22.49
N ASN A 381 -10.60 7.52 21.76
CA ASN A 381 -9.55 7.93 20.83
C ASN A 381 -9.42 9.45 20.77
N ASN A 382 -8.94 10.05 21.86
CA ASN A 382 -8.85 11.51 21.96
C ASN A 382 -7.72 12.07 21.07
N GLU A 383 -6.75 11.23 20.72
CA GLU A 383 -5.53 11.57 19.97
C GLU A 383 -5.69 11.40 18.46
N ASN A 384 -6.88 11.04 17.98
CA ASN A 384 -7.14 10.74 16.56
C ASN A 384 -6.20 9.65 16.00
N LEU A 385 -5.84 8.67 16.84
CA LEU A 385 -4.95 7.56 16.53
C LEU A 385 -5.65 6.58 15.57
N LEU A 386 -4.99 6.26 14.47
CA LEU A 386 -5.41 5.19 13.55
C LEU A 386 -4.84 3.84 14.03
N GLY A 387 -3.56 3.86 14.43
CA GLY A 387 -2.86 2.70 14.97
C GLY A 387 -1.36 2.93 15.13
N ILE A 388 -0.68 1.91 15.64
CA ILE A 388 0.79 1.85 15.76
C ILE A 388 1.29 0.58 15.08
N ILE A 389 2.36 0.72 14.30
CA ILE A 389 3.13 -0.40 13.77
C ILE A 389 4.36 -0.61 14.63
N PHE A 390 4.62 -1.86 14.98
CA PHE A 390 5.80 -2.30 15.72
C PHE A 390 6.93 -2.62 14.72
N ASP A 391 7.51 -1.61 14.11
CA ASP A 391 8.44 -1.79 13.00
C ASP A 391 9.65 -2.66 13.38
N SER A 392 10.17 -2.57 14.60
CA SER A 392 11.27 -3.43 15.04
C SER A 392 10.87 -4.91 15.09
N GLU A 393 9.62 -5.24 15.42
CA GLU A 393 9.11 -6.61 15.39
C GLU A 393 9.01 -7.12 13.96
N VAL A 394 8.48 -6.29 13.08
CA VAL A 394 8.38 -6.60 11.65
C VAL A 394 9.78 -6.86 11.09
N GLU A 395 10.74 -5.98 11.36
CA GLU A 395 12.12 -6.09 10.88
C GLU A 395 12.84 -7.34 11.38
N LYS A 396 12.73 -7.64 12.69
CA LYS A 396 13.31 -8.86 13.30
C LYS A 396 12.64 -10.13 12.79
N GLY A 397 11.36 -10.06 12.39
CA GLY A 397 10.59 -11.18 11.87
C GLY A 397 10.77 -11.47 10.38
N MET A 398 11.57 -10.68 9.66
CA MET A 398 11.81 -10.84 8.23
C MET A 398 13.00 -11.75 7.94
N GLN A 399 12.87 -12.57 6.90
CA GLN A 399 13.92 -13.45 6.39
C GLN A 399 14.09 -13.28 4.88
N SER A 400 15.21 -13.75 4.33
CA SER A 400 15.40 -13.78 2.87
C SER A 400 14.30 -14.64 2.23
N THR A 401 13.67 -14.12 1.16
CA THR A 401 12.56 -14.83 0.50
C THR A 401 13.06 -16.05 -0.28
N PHE A 402 14.18 -15.89 -0.99
CA PHE A 402 14.73 -16.89 -1.90
C PHE A 402 15.91 -17.61 -1.25
N THR A 403 15.60 -18.57 -0.38
CA THR A 403 16.59 -19.49 0.23
C THR A 403 16.67 -20.80 -0.56
N ARG A 404 17.75 -21.59 -0.37
CA ARG A 404 17.88 -22.93 -0.98
C ARG A 404 16.65 -23.81 -0.72
N GLU A 405 16.09 -23.75 0.49
CA GLU A 405 14.88 -24.49 0.90
C GLU A 405 13.60 -24.02 0.20
N ASN A 406 13.54 -22.74 -0.19
CA ASN A 406 12.39 -22.13 -0.85
C ASN A 406 12.48 -22.14 -2.38
N THR A 407 13.58 -22.63 -2.96
CA THR A 407 13.80 -22.66 -4.41
C THR A 407 13.94 -24.10 -4.95
N THR A 408 13.14 -24.43 -5.96
CA THR A 408 13.22 -25.65 -6.78
C THR A 408 13.82 -25.35 -8.16
N SER A 409 14.05 -26.37 -8.99
CA SER A 409 14.50 -26.22 -10.39
C SER A 409 13.59 -25.27 -11.19
N SER A 410 12.27 -25.37 -10.98
CA SER A 410 11.27 -24.48 -11.61
C SER A 410 11.34 -23.00 -11.16
N THR A 411 12.16 -22.67 -10.16
CA THR A 411 12.32 -21.31 -9.60
C THR A 411 13.78 -20.85 -9.60
N GLU A 412 14.64 -21.52 -10.37
CA GLU A 412 16.07 -21.25 -10.43
C GLU A 412 16.39 -19.80 -10.84
N CYS A 413 15.60 -19.21 -11.72
CA CYS A 413 15.71 -17.81 -12.11
C CYS A 413 15.53 -16.80 -10.95
N TYR A 414 14.95 -17.23 -9.82
CA TYR A 414 14.79 -16.41 -8.62
C TYR A 414 15.85 -16.69 -7.55
N LYS A 415 16.77 -17.64 -7.77
CA LYS A 415 17.85 -17.92 -6.82
C LYS A 415 18.80 -16.72 -6.75
N ILE A 416 19.27 -16.45 -5.54
CA ILE A 416 20.33 -15.47 -5.32
C ILE A 416 21.67 -16.14 -5.71
N PRO A 417 22.47 -15.54 -6.61
CA PRO A 417 23.76 -16.09 -7.00
C PRO A 417 24.71 -16.29 -5.81
N GLU A 418 25.53 -17.34 -5.86
CA GLU A 418 26.57 -17.58 -4.83
C GLU A 418 27.53 -16.37 -4.74
N GLY A 419 27.85 -15.93 -3.52
CA GLY A 419 28.68 -14.75 -3.27
C GLY A 419 27.93 -13.41 -3.14
N ARG A 420 26.68 -13.32 -3.61
CA ARG A 420 25.77 -12.22 -3.22
C ARG A 420 25.05 -12.62 -1.94
N GLY A 421 25.67 -12.36 -0.79
CA GLY A 421 25.14 -12.77 0.51
C GLY A 421 23.66 -12.42 0.68
N ASN A 422 22.91 -13.31 1.35
CA ASN A 422 21.60 -12.98 1.85
C ASN A 422 21.71 -11.70 2.68
N LEU A 423 20.90 -10.69 2.40
CA LEU A 423 20.66 -9.61 3.36
C LEU A 423 19.81 -10.17 4.51
N LYS A 424 20.38 -11.09 5.29
CA LYS A 424 19.99 -11.19 6.69
C LYS A 424 20.48 -9.88 7.29
N ARG A 425 19.56 -9.00 7.67
CA ARG A 425 19.94 -7.89 8.55
C ARG A 425 20.66 -8.52 9.75
N ALA A 426 21.74 -7.90 10.21
CA ALA A 426 22.59 -8.37 11.29
C ALA A 426 21.75 -8.83 12.51
N VAL A 427 21.49 -10.13 12.57
CA VAL A 427 20.96 -10.85 13.76
C VAL A 427 21.92 -11.98 14.15
N ASP A 428 23.01 -12.17 13.39
CA ASP A 428 24.14 -13.03 13.75
C ASP A 428 25.29 -12.21 14.40
N THR A 429 24.98 -11.10 15.08
CA THR A 429 25.86 -10.63 16.16
C THR A 429 25.70 -11.61 17.33
N ALA A 430 26.79 -11.88 18.06
CA ALA A 430 26.79 -12.86 19.17
C ALA A 430 25.72 -12.57 20.25
N GLU A 431 25.19 -11.33 20.28
CA GLU A 431 24.00 -10.94 21.04
C GLU A 431 22.95 -10.29 20.13
N PRO A 432 21.65 -10.61 20.28
CA PRO A 432 20.59 -9.98 19.50
C PRO A 432 20.49 -8.50 19.87
N LEU A 433 20.54 -7.63 18.85
CA LEU A 433 20.40 -6.19 19.04
C LEU A 433 19.02 -5.85 19.65
N GLU A 434 19.03 -5.42 20.91
CA GLU A 434 17.84 -4.89 21.54
C GLU A 434 17.57 -3.47 21.04
N TYR A 435 16.41 -3.26 20.43
CA TYR A 435 15.90 -1.95 20.04
C TYR A 435 14.38 -2.03 19.85
N THR A 436 13.75 -0.88 20.01
CA THR A 436 12.33 -0.66 19.70
C THR A 436 12.24 0.36 18.59
N LYS A 437 11.46 0.04 17.56
CA LYS A 437 11.05 1.00 16.55
C LYS A 437 9.55 0.93 16.33
N LEU A 438 8.90 2.08 16.36
CA LEU A 438 7.46 2.24 16.23
C LEU A 438 7.13 3.28 15.18
N THR A 439 6.00 3.11 14.52
CA THR A 439 5.38 4.16 13.71
C THR A 439 3.97 4.39 14.19
N ILE A 440 3.70 5.61 14.62
CA ILE A 440 2.40 6.08 15.07
C ILE A 440 1.73 6.79 13.89
N MET A 441 0.48 6.42 13.57
CA MET A 441 -0.32 7.07 12.54
C MET A 441 -1.54 7.73 13.16
N MET A 442 -1.68 9.04 12.97
CA MET A 442 -2.81 9.83 13.47
C MET A 442 -3.45 10.63 12.33
N GLY A 443 -4.73 10.96 12.49
CA GLY A 443 -5.47 11.79 11.54
C GLY A 443 -6.42 10.98 10.67
N GLY A 444 -6.20 10.97 9.35
CA GLY A 444 -7.15 10.39 8.42
C GLY A 444 -8.48 11.16 8.41
N HIS A 445 -9.58 10.42 8.36
CA HIS A 445 -10.93 10.98 8.40
C HIS A 445 -11.23 11.80 9.68
N PHE A 446 -10.48 11.59 10.78
CA PHE A 446 -10.62 12.42 11.99
C PHE A 446 -10.19 13.88 11.72
N PHE A 447 -9.10 14.09 10.99
CA PHE A 447 -8.67 15.45 10.60
C PHE A 447 -9.64 16.12 9.63
N ASN A 448 -10.29 15.34 8.76
CA ASN A 448 -11.33 15.89 7.89
C ASN A 448 -12.57 16.37 8.67
N LYS A 449 -12.82 15.83 9.88
CA LYS A 449 -13.93 16.24 10.76
C LYS A 449 -13.56 17.44 11.64
N HIS A 450 -12.34 17.48 12.17
CA HIS A 450 -11.96 18.41 13.24
C HIS A 450 -10.90 19.45 12.82
N GLY A 451 -10.39 19.39 11.59
CA GLY A 451 -9.23 20.16 11.15
C GLY A 451 -7.92 19.43 11.44
N ILE A 452 -6.84 19.88 10.79
CA ILE A 452 -5.50 19.32 10.98
C ILE A 452 -4.79 20.12 12.09
N PRO A 453 -4.44 19.50 13.23
CA PRO A 453 -3.70 20.18 14.29
C PRO A 453 -2.28 20.58 13.86
N SER A 454 -1.65 21.49 14.60
CA SER A 454 -0.23 21.79 14.43
C SER A 454 0.64 20.59 14.76
N ASP A 455 1.87 20.58 14.24
CA ASP A 455 2.85 19.53 14.53
C ASP A 455 3.16 19.41 16.03
N SER A 456 3.15 20.52 16.78
CA SER A 456 3.34 20.50 18.24
C SER A 456 2.21 19.77 18.97
N ILE A 457 0.96 19.99 18.57
CA ILE A 457 -0.22 19.31 19.15
C ILE A 457 -0.18 17.82 18.78
N ASN A 458 0.09 17.51 17.51
CA ASN A 458 0.22 16.12 17.06
C ASN A 458 1.37 15.40 17.79
N LEU A 459 2.52 16.04 17.97
CA LEU A 459 3.66 15.46 18.70
C LEU A 459 3.31 15.21 20.18
N ALA A 460 2.59 16.13 20.83
CA ALA A 460 2.10 15.91 22.19
C ALA A 460 1.13 14.71 22.26
N ALA A 461 0.21 14.60 21.30
CA ALA A 461 -0.70 13.46 21.19
C ALA A 461 0.05 12.14 20.99
N ALA A 462 1.09 12.10 20.12
CA ALA A 462 1.94 10.93 19.94
C ALA A 462 2.63 10.50 21.24
N LYS A 463 3.17 11.45 22.02
CA LYS A 463 3.79 11.17 23.33
C LYS A 463 2.77 10.62 24.33
N ASN A 464 1.56 11.17 24.36
CA ASN A 464 0.48 10.68 25.21
C ASN A 464 0.06 9.25 24.84
N VAL A 465 -0.01 8.94 23.54
CA VAL A 465 -0.28 7.59 23.04
C VAL A 465 0.80 6.61 23.51
N LEU A 466 2.08 6.98 23.42
CA LEU A 466 3.19 6.15 23.89
C LEU A 466 3.08 5.85 25.39
N LEU A 467 2.76 6.87 26.19
CA LEU A 467 2.56 6.72 27.63
C LEU A 467 1.37 5.82 27.94
N ARG A 468 0.18 6.12 27.39
CA ARG A 468 -1.07 5.43 27.73
C ARG A 468 -1.12 3.98 27.23
N HIS A 469 -0.69 3.74 25.99
CA HIS A 469 -0.90 2.44 25.34
C HIS A 469 0.31 1.51 25.45
N LEU A 470 1.53 2.07 25.59
CA LEU A 470 2.78 1.30 25.62
C LEU A 470 3.59 1.50 26.90
N ASN A 471 3.06 2.26 27.88
CA ASN A 471 3.74 2.59 29.12
C ASN A 471 5.15 3.19 28.91
N LEU A 472 5.28 4.01 27.86
CA LEU A 472 6.53 4.70 27.51
C LEU A 472 6.40 6.19 27.80
N ASP A 473 6.92 6.61 28.96
CA ASP A 473 7.04 8.01 29.32
C ASP A 473 8.27 8.64 28.65
N VAL A 474 8.02 9.41 27.58
CA VAL A 474 9.07 10.08 26.80
C VAL A 474 9.83 11.12 27.63
N SER A 475 9.26 11.66 28.71
CA SER A 475 9.93 12.66 29.55
C SER A 475 11.13 12.12 30.34
N GLN A 476 11.22 10.79 30.48
CA GLN A 476 12.32 10.11 31.15
C GLN A 476 13.57 9.95 30.27
N TYR A 477 13.51 10.39 29.01
CA TYR A 477 14.57 10.22 28.01
C TYR A 477 15.02 11.58 27.48
N ARG A 478 16.26 11.63 27.00
CA ARG A 478 16.70 12.73 26.14
C ARG A 478 16.03 12.56 24.77
N LEU A 479 15.06 13.40 24.46
CA LEU A 479 14.40 13.42 23.15
C LEU A 479 15.31 14.07 22.11
N VAL A 480 15.49 13.40 20.97
CA VAL A 480 16.17 13.92 19.78
C VAL A 480 15.17 13.99 18.64
N ASP A 481 14.90 15.19 18.16
CA ASP A 481 13.96 15.46 17.07
C ASP A 481 14.69 15.47 15.72
N LEU A 482 14.78 14.29 15.11
CA LEU A 482 15.45 14.10 13.82
C LEU A 482 14.78 14.90 12.71
N SER A 483 13.47 15.21 12.84
CA SER A 483 12.74 15.99 11.84
C SER A 483 13.23 17.45 11.75
N LYS A 484 13.93 17.93 12.80
CA LYS A 484 14.56 19.24 12.86
C LYS A 484 16.07 19.21 12.60
N GLY A 485 16.60 18.06 12.19
CA GLY A 485 18.03 17.86 11.98
C GLY A 485 18.84 17.75 13.29
N GLU A 486 18.18 17.53 14.42
CA GLU A 486 18.89 17.31 15.68
C GLU A 486 19.69 16.02 15.62
N THR A 487 20.90 16.04 16.16
CA THR A 487 21.74 14.87 16.32
C THR A 487 22.26 14.82 17.76
N ALA A 488 22.14 13.66 18.39
CA ALA A 488 22.79 13.39 19.65
C ALA A 488 23.01 11.89 19.79
N ALA A 489 24.17 11.51 20.30
CA ALA A 489 24.46 10.17 20.78
C ALA A 489 24.45 10.16 22.32
N GLY A 490 24.28 8.98 22.90
CA GLY A 490 24.32 8.78 24.34
C GLY A 490 23.34 7.71 24.81
N ASP A 491 23.48 7.33 26.07
CA ASP A 491 22.54 6.43 26.72
C ASP A 491 21.23 7.16 27.08
N ASN A 492 20.14 6.40 27.18
CA ASN A 492 18.81 6.91 27.53
C ASN A 492 18.26 8.00 26.57
N VAL A 493 18.52 7.84 25.27
CA VAL A 493 18.02 8.70 24.19
C VAL A 493 16.80 8.06 23.52
N ILE A 494 15.82 8.90 23.17
CA ILE A 494 14.71 8.52 22.29
C ILE A 494 14.72 9.42 21.07
N TYR A 495 14.69 8.81 19.88
CA TYR A 495 14.66 9.55 18.62
C TYR A 495 13.23 9.59 18.11
N ILE A 496 12.78 10.77 17.69
CA ILE A 496 11.50 10.94 17.02
C ILE A 496 11.72 11.62 15.67
N ASP A 497 11.01 11.14 14.66
CA ASP A 497 10.98 11.75 13.35
C ASP A 497 9.56 11.69 12.79
N TYR A 498 8.95 12.85 12.60
CA TYR A 498 7.56 12.97 12.20
C TYR A 498 7.36 13.80 10.94
N LYS A 499 6.23 13.55 10.26
CA LYS A 499 5.83 14.29 9.07
C LYS A 499 4.31 14.31 8.93
N LEU A 500 3.76 15.48 8.60
CA LEU A 500 2.39 15.61 8.14
C LEU A 500 2.31 15.35 6.63
N HIS A 501 1.61 14.28 6.26
CA HIS A 501 1.29 13.95 4.88
C HIS A 501 -0.07 14.54 4.52
N ARG A 502 -0.07 15.71 3.88
CA ARG A 502 -1.31 16.37 3.44
C ARG A 502 -1.90 15.68 2.21
N ASN A 503 -3.21 15.43 2.24
CA ASN A 503 -3.98 14.88 1.13
C ASN A 503 -3.35 13.63 0.50
N CYS A 504 -2.88 12.70 1.33
CA CYS A 504 -2.04 11.59 0.88
C CYS A 504 -2.81 10.36 0.42
N LEU A 505 -4.05 10.15 0.89
CA LEU A 505 -4.87 9.00 0.51
C LEU A 505 -6.22 9.46 -0.06
N PRO A 506 -6.59 9.05 -1.29
CA PRO A 506 -7.92 9.28 -1.83
C PRO A 506 -8.96 8.49 -1.04
N GLN A 507 -10.17 9.04 -0.91
CA GLN A 507 -11.28 8.39 -0.22
C GLN A 507 -12.28 7.84 -1.22
N PHE A 508 -12.45 6.52 -1.23
CA PHE A 508 -13.38 5.83 -2.13
C PHE A 508 -14.78 5.85 -1.52
N ASN A 509 -15.35 7.06 -1.38
CA ASN A 509 -16.67 7.29 -0.77
C ASN A 509 -17.81 6.74 -1.66
N VAL A 510 -19.02 6.65 -1.12
CA VAL A 510 -20.21 6.25 -1.89
C VAL A 510 -20.32 7.06 -3.20
N GLY A 511 -20.52 6.35 -4.33
CA GLY A 511 -20.53 6.93 -5.68
C GLY A 511 -19.16 7.01 -6.35
N TYR A 512 -18.07 6.65 -5.67
CA TYR A 512 -16.71 6.72 -6.23
C TYR A 512 -16.53 5.88 -7.49
N ALA A 513 -17.07 4.66 -7.53
CA ALA A 513 -16.93 3.79 -8.69
C ALA A 513 -17.54 4.42 -9.97
N ASP A 514 -18.76 4.93 -9.86
CA ASP A 514 -19.43 5.62 -10.98
C ASP A 514 -18.70 6.91 -11.36
N ASN A 515 -18.23 7.67 -10.37
CA ASN A 515 -17.43 8.87 -10.61
C ASN A 515 -16.12 8.54 -11.33
N LYS A 516 -15.44 7.45 -10.94
CA LYS A 516 -14.19 7.00 -11.56
C LYS A 516 -14.38 6.64 -13.02
N GLU A 517 -15.35 5.78 -13.33
CA GLU A 517 -15.69 5.37 -14.70
C GLU A 517 -16.12 6.59 -15.54
N GLY A 518 -16.95 7.47 -14.98
CA GLY A 518 -17.36 8.71 -15.63
C GLY A 518 -16.19 9.65 -15.92
N MET A 519 -15.25 9.81 -14.98
CA MET A 519 -14.04 10.62 -15.18
C MET A 519 -13.18 10.07 -16.32
N GLU A 520 -12.94 8.76 -16.38
CA GLU A 520 -12.16 8.16 -17.46
C GLU A 520 -12.84 8.35 -18.83
N ALA A 521 -14.17 8.20 -18.90
CA ALA A 521 -14.93 8.42 -20.13
C ALA A 521 -14.90 9.88 -20.60
N ILE A 522 -15.14 10.84 -19.70
CA ILE A 522 -15.12 12.27 -20.02
C ILE A 522 -13.71 12.71 -20.45
N LEU A 523 -12.67 12.24 -19.75
CA LEU A 523 -11.28 12.53 -20.09
C LEU A 523 -10.95 12.02 -21.50
N ASN A 524 -11.40 10.81 -21.85
CA ASN A 524 -11.20 10.25 -23.18
C ASN A 524 -11.89 11.07 -24.28
N ASP A 525 -13.10 11.57 -24.02
CA ASP A 525 -13.84 12.43 -24.95
C ASP A 525 -13.20 13.81 -25.11
N GLU A 526 -12.94 14.52 -24.00
CA GLU A 526 -12.39 15.88 -24.00
C GLU A 526 -10.97 15.94 -24.60
N PHE A 527 -10.16 14.90 -24.40
CA PHE A 527 -8.77 14.83 -24.86
C PHE A 527 -8.56 13.87 -26.03
N LYS A 528 -9.63 13.31 -26.62
CA LYS A 528 -9.58 12.38 -27.76
C LYS A 528 -8.58 11.22 -27.54
N GLY A 529 -8.54 10.68 -26.31
CA GLY A 529 -7.61 9.62 -25.91
C GLY A 529 -6.14 10.02 -25.73
N GLN A 530 -5.78 11.31 -25.87
CA GLN A 530 -4.41 11.80 -25.68
C GLN A 530 -4.02 11.99 -24.21
N LEU A 531 -4.98 11.99 -23.29
CA LEU A 531 -4.74 12.05 -21.84
C LEU A 531 -5.34 10.81 -21.19
N SER A 532 -4.59 10.14 -20.32
CA SER A 532 -5.10 9.06 -19.47
C SER A 532 -4.70 9.24 -18.01
N VAL A 533 -5.47 8.65 -17.09
CA VAL A 533 -5.29 8.81 -15.63
C VAL A 533 -4.99 7.51 -14.89
N GLY A 534 -4.05 7.59 -13.96
CA GLY A 534 -3.56 6.48 -13.16
C GLY A 534 -3.25 6.90 -11.73
N GLY A 535 -2.46 6.09 -11.05
CA GLY A 535 -2.12 6.39 -9.66
C GLY A 535 -3.14 5.86 -8.66
N MET A 536 -2.96 6.28 -7.41
CA MET A 536 -3.71 5.75 -6.28
C MET A 536 -5.23 5.95 -6.38
N ALA A 537 -5.68 7.02 -7.04
CA ALA A 537 -7.11 7.26 -7.24
C ALA A 537 -7.72 6.33 -8.31
N PHE A 538 -6.94 5.90 -9.29
CA PHE A 538 -7.45 5.10 -10.41
C PHE A 538 -7.03 3.62 -10.35
N GLY A 539 -6.28 3.21 -9.32
CA GLY A 539 -6.05 1.80 -9.02
C GLY A 539 -7.30 1.07 -8.49
N ASP A 540 -7.19 -0.24 -8.32
CA ASP A 540 -8.20 -1.07 -7.63
C ASP A 540 -8.16 -0.87 -6.10
N GLY A 541 -7.11 -0.20 -5.62
CA GLY A 541 -6.85 0.07 -4.22
C GLY A 541 -5.78 1.14 -4.07
N ALA A 542 -5.57 1.58 -2.83
CA ALA A 542 -4.57 2.59 -2.50
C ALA A 542 -3.17 1.99 -2.20
N GLY A 543 -3.04 0.66 -2.25
CA GLY A 543 -1.79 -0.02 -1.94
C GLY A 543 -0.73 0.14 -3.03
N VAL A 544 0.54 0.01 -2.65
CA VAL A 544 1.66 -0.02 -3.60
C VAL A 544 1.48 -1.11 -4.68
N PRO A 545 1.09 -2.36 -4.34
CA PRO A 545 0.80 -3.37 -5.37
C PRO A 545 -0.30 -2.95 -6.36
N ASP A 546 -1.36 -2.30 -5.87
CA ASP A 546 -2.49 -1.86 -6.70
C ASP A 546 -2.03 -0.75 -7.68
N CYS A 547 -1.16 0.15 -7.21
CA CYS A 547 -0.53 1.20 -8.01
C CYS A 547 0.40 0.63 -9.10
N VAL A 548 1.15 -0.43 -8.81
CA VAL A 548 2.02 -1.12 -9.80
C VAL A 548 1.18 -1.85 -10.84
N MET A 549 0.12 -2.56 -10.43
CA MET A 549 -0.82 -3.20 -11.35
C MET A 549 -1.51 -2.17 -12.26
N ASN A 550 -1.94 -1.03 -11.71
CA ASN A 550 -2.49 0.06 -12.52
C ASN A 550 -1.48 0.58 -13.55
N GLY A 551 -0.20 0.70 -13.16
CA GLY A 551 0.88 1.07 -14.08
C GLY A 551 1.05 0.05 -15.22
N PHE A 552 1.05 -1.25 -14.88
CA PHE A 552 1.12 -2.32 -15.89
C PHE A 552 -0.07 -2.30 -16.85
N ARG A 553 -1.30 -2.24 -16.33
CA ARG A 553 -2.51 -2.20 -17.17
C ARG A 553 -2.54 -0.98 -18.09
N GLY A 554 -2.11 0.19 -17.57
CA GLY A 554 -1.99 1.40 -18.36
C GLY A 554 -1.01 1.24 -19.52
N ALA A 555 0.18 0.66 -19.26
CA ALA A 555 1.17 0.38 -20.30
C ALA A 555 0.68 -0.69 -21.30
N TRP A 556 0.00 -1.73 -20.80
CA TRP A 556 -0.56 -2.80 -21.61
C TRP A 556 -1.61 -2.30 -22.59
N GLY A 557 -2.47 -1.36 -22.17
CA GLY A 557 -3.46 -0.74 -23.06
C GLY A 557 -2.86 0.12 -24.19
N MET A 558 -1.57 0.41 -24.15
CA MET A 558 -0.82 1.14 -25.19
C MET A 558 0.11 0.26 -26.02
N LYS A 559 0.17 -1.05 -25.72
CA LYS A 559 0.89 -2.04 -26.53
C LYS A 559 0.16 -2.23 -27.85
#